data_AF-A0A3C1SC27-F1
#
_entry.id   AF-A0A3C1SC27-F1
#
_cell.length_a   1.000
_cell.length_b   1.000
_cell.length_c   1.000
_cell.angle_alpha   90.00
_cell.angle_beta   90.00
_cell.angle_gamma   90.00
#
_symmetry.space_group_name_H-M   'P 1'
#
loop_
_entity.id
_entity.type
_entity.pdbx_description
1 polymer ?
#
loop_
_entity_poly.entity_id
_entity_poly.type
_entity_poly.pdbx_seq_one_letter_code
_entity_poly.pdbx_strand_id
1 'polypeptide(L)'
;MILVADNLQITDKKIDRAISDMNPEPIQDMVKRCELAGAQAIDINSGPLSRDPEKKMAFLVETVQSVTDLPVFIDTANPKAMEAGLTVNRKTAIINGFSLEPAKLEYILP
;
A
#
# COMPACT_ATOMS: atom_id res chain seq x y z
N MET A 1 -17.86 12.77 -3.43
CA MET A 1 -16.39 12.89 -3.39
C MET A 1 -15.89 11.84 -2.42
N ILE A 2 -14.86 11.06 -2.79
CA ILE A 2 -14.16 10.13 -1.89
C ILE A 2 -12.79 10.73 -1.62
N LEU A 3 -12.40 10.84 -0.35
CA LEU A 3 -11.08 11.32 0.05
C LEU A 3 -10.12 10.16 0.25
N VAL A 4 -9.10 10.04 -0.60
CA VAL A 4 -8.04 9.03 -0.49
C VAL A 4 -6.77 9.73 -0.03
N ALA A 5 -6.17 9.28 1.07
CA ALA A 5 -4.92 9.86 1.57
C ALA A 5 -3.70 9.24 0.85
N ASP A 6 -2.89 10.06 0.21
CA ASP A 6 -1.67 9.70 -0.55
C ASP A 6 -0.38 9.88 0.26
N ASN A 7 -0.50 10.08 1.57
CA ASN A 7 0.63 10.40 2.43
C ASN A 7 1.59 9.23 2.67
N LEU A 8 1.12 7.99 2.50
CA LEU A 8 1.92 6.79 2.72
C LEU A 8 2.68 6.40 1.45
N GLN A 9 3.78 7.11 1.21
CA GLN A 9 4.63 6.96 0.03
C GLN A 9 6.10 6.71 0.41
N ILE A 10 6.80 5.84 -0.32
CA ILE A 10 8.22 5.52 -0.07
C ILE A 10 9.17 6.70 -0.32
N THR A 11 8.73 7.75 -1.01
CA THR A 11 9.53 8.99 -1.16
C THR A 11 9.68 9.73 0.18
N ASP A 12 8.80 9.49 1.16
CA ASP A 12 9.01 9.89 2.55
C ASP A 12 10.05 8.96 3.19
N LYS A 13 11.22 9.53 3.52
CA LYS A 13 12.34 8.81 4.14
C LYS A 13 11.96 8.10 5.45
N LYS A 14 10.96 8.60 6.19
CA LYS A 14 10.48 7.93 7.41
C LYS A 14 9.74 6.64 7.06
N ILE A 15 8.95 6.66 6.00
CA ILE A 15 8.21 5.49 5.51
C ILE A 15 9.17 4.49 4.85
N ASP A 16 10.10 4.95 4.02
CA ASP A 16 11.13 4.07 3.41
C ASP A 16 11.94 3.32 4.46
N ARG A 17 12.39 4.04 5.50
CA ARG A 17 13.10 3.44 6.63
C ARG A 17 12.20 2.49 7.42
N ALA A 18 10.95 2.85 7.66
CA ALA A 18 9.99 1.98 8.35
C ALA A 18 9.80 0.65 7.62
N ILE A 19 9.66 0.68 6.29
CA ILE A 19 9.55 -0.52 5.46
C ILE A 19 10.86 -1.33 5.48
N SER A 20 12.00 -0.66 5.38
CA SER A 20 13.31 -1.33 5.37
C SER A 20 13.65 -2.01 6.70
N ASP A 21 13.32 -1.35 7.81
CA ASP A 21 13.55 -1.84 9.17
C ASP A 21 12.39 -2.73 9.68
N MET A 22 11.33 -2.92 8.87
CA MET A 22 10.08 -3.59 9.26
C MET A 22 9.48 -3.00 10.55
N ASN A 23 9.61 -1.69 10.73
CA ASN A 23 9.08 -0.95 11.88
C ASN A 23 7.67 -0.42 11.57
N PRO A 24 6.63 -0.90 12.26
CA PRO A 24 5.25 -0.52 11.94
C PRO A 24 4.88 0.90 12.41
N GLU A 25 5.57 1.44 13.42
CA GLU A 25 5.11 2.66 14.12
C GLU A 25 4.96 3.88 13.20
N PRO A 26 5.93 4.23 12.31
CA PRO A 26 5.78 5.41 11.46
C PRO A 26 4.62 5.29 10.46
N ILE A 27 4.34 4.08 10.00
CA ILE A 27 3.23 3.78 9.08
C ILE A 27 1.90 3.93 9.82
N GLN A 28 1.79 3.31 11.01
CA GLN A 28 0.60 3.39 11.84
C GLN A 28 0.26 4.84 12.24
N ASP A 29 1.27 5.62 12.62
CA ASP A 29 1.10 7.02 12.99
C ASP A 29 0.72 7.91 11.81
N MET A 30 1.18 7.58 10.59
CA MET A 30 0.71 8.25 9.37
C MET A 30 -0.77 7.95 9.14
N VAL A 31 -1.15 6.68 9.16
CA VAL A 31 -2.53 6.24 8.89
C VAL A 31 -3.53 6.86 9.85
N LYS A 32 -3.24 6.83 11.17
CA LYS A 32 -4.09 7.45 12.19
C LYS A 32 -4.27 8.96 11.94
N ARG A 33 -3.21 9.66 11.53
CA ARG A 33 -3.29 11.09 11.20
C ARG A 33 -4.13 11.35 9.96
N CYS A 34 -4.00 10.51 8.92
CA CYS A 34 -4.83 10.61 7.72
C CYS A 34 -6.31 10.39 8.03
N GLU A 35 -6.64 9.36 8.81
CA GLU A 35 -8.01 9.09 9.24
C GLU A 35 -8.59 10.22 10.10
N LEU A 36 -7.83 10.75 11.07
CA LEU A 36 -8.23 11.92 11.87
C LEU A 36 -8.43 13.18 11.02
N ALA A 37 -7.72 13.30 9.90
CA ALA A 37 -7.88 14.40 8.95
C ALA A 37 -9.07 14.22 7.99
N GLY A 38 -9.81 13.11 8.08
CA GLY A 38 -11.01 12.84 7.29
C GLY A 38 -10.79 11.97 6.05
N ALA A 39 -9.68 11.24 5.96
CA ALA A 39 -9.48 10.25 4.91
C ALA A 39 -10.58 9.18 4.96
N GLN A 40 -11.03 8.73 3.78
CA GLN A 40 -12.01 7.66 3.61
C GLN A 40 -11.39 6.41 2.98
N ALA A 41 -10.13 6.48 2.56
CA ALA A 41 -9.30 5.39 2.10
C ALA A 41 -7.82 5.76 2.26
N ILE A 42 -6.94 4.77 2.33
CA ILE A 42 -5.49 4.96 2.41
C ILE A 42 -4.85 4.43 1.13
N ASP A 43 -4.08 5.27 0.44
CA ASP A 43 -3.22 4.85 -0.66
C ASP A 43 -1.88 4.35 -0.12
N ILE A 44 -1.49 3.14 -0.51
CA ILE A 44 -0.25 2.48 -0.10
C ILE A 44 0.68 2.48 -1.31
N ASN A 45 1.47 3.54 -1.44
CA ASN A 45 2.46 3.65 -2.51
C ASN A 45 3.82 3.15 -2.02
N SER A 46 4.14 1.91 -2.40
CA SER A 46 5.41 1.28 -2.01
C SER A 46 6.61 1.75 -2.82
N GLY A 47 6.38 2.50 -3.90
CA GLY A 47 7.33 2.67 -5.00
C GLY A 47 8.00 1.35 -5.44
N PRO A 48 9.19 1.42 -6.04
CA PRO A 48 9.90 0.22 -6.51
C PRO A 48 10.48 -0.57 -5.34
N LEU A 49 9.80 -1.65 -4.96
CA LEU A 49 10.31 -2.62 -3.99
C LEU A 49 11.34 -3.56 -4.65
N SER A 50 12.62 -3.18 -4.60
CA SER A 50 13.72 -3.91 -5.26
C SER A 50 14.15 -5.19 -4.55
N ARG A 51 13.85 -5.34 -3.25
CA ARG A 51 14.16 -6.51 -2.43
C ARG A 51 12.94 -6.93 -1.64
N ASP A 52 12.62 -8.22 -1.70
CA ASP A 52 11.48 -8.86 -1.02
C ASP A 52 10.15 -8.10 -1.22
N PRO A 53 9.73 -7.84 -2.47
CA PRO A 53 8.52 -7.04 -2.76
C PRO A 53 7.26 -7.62 -2.11
N GLU A 54 7.12 -8.94 -2.08
CA GLU A 54 5.99 -9.65 -1.47
C GLU A 54 5.93 -9.37 0.03
N LYS A 55 7.06 -9.60 0.72
CA LYS A 55 7.17 -9.40 2.17
C LYS A 55 6.89 -7.96 2.57
N LYS A 56 7.46 -7.00 1.85
CA LYS A 56 7.33 -5.57 2.17
C LYS A 56 5.92 -5.06 1.90
N MET A 57 5.28 -5.46 0.80
CA MET A 57 3.90 -5.07 0.54
C MET A 57 2.93 -5.71 1.53
N ALA A 58 3.10 -7.00 1.84
CA ALA A 58 2.28 -7.66 2.86
C ALA A 58 2.39 -6.94 4.22
N PHE A 59 3.61 -6.61 4.64
CA PHE A 59 3.85 -5.85 5.86
C PHE A 59 3.17 -4.47 5.86
N LEU A 60 3.25 -3.72 4.77
CA LEU A 60 2.57 -2.43 4.65
C LEU A 60 1.06 -2.57 4.82
N VAL A 61 0.43 -3.47 4.06
CA VAL A 61 -1.02 -3.69 4.12
C VAL A 61 -1.45 -4.15 5.51
N GLU A 62 -0.74 -5.10 6.11
CA GLU A 62 -1.01 -5.59 7.47
C GLU A 62 -0.87 -4.49 8.53
N THR A 63 0.15 -3.64 8.39
CA THR A 63 0.41 -2.52 9.31
C THR A 63 -0.65 -1.44 9.20
N VAL A 64 -1.11 -1.13 7.99
CA VAL A 64 -2.22 -0.18 7.77
C VAL A 64 -3.50 -0.73 8.41
N GLN A 65 -3.90 -1.96 8.05
CA GLN A 65 -5.15 -2.54 8.54
C GLN A 65 -5.14 -2.86 10.05
N SER A 66 -3.98 -2.82 10.73
CA SER A 66 -3.91 -3.01 12.18
C SER A 66 -4.37 -1.79 12.98
N VAL A 67 -4.51 -0.62 12.34
CA VAL A 67 -4.87 0.63 13.03
C VAL A 67 -6.05 1.39 12.41
N THR A 68 -6.58 0.92 11.28
CA THR A 68 -7.73 1.55 10.63
C THR A 68 -8.66 0.53 9.98
N ASP A 69 -9.95 0.85 9.92
CA ASP A 69 -10.96 0.10 9.18
C ASP A 69 -11.16 0.58 7.74
N LEU A 70 -10.47 1.65 7.32
CA LEU A 70 -10.58 2.20 5.98
C LEU A 70 -10.12 1.19 4.88
N PRO A 71 -10.71 1.26 3.68
CA PRO A 71 -10.24 0.51 2.51
C PRO A 71 -8.86 1.01 2.07
N VAL A 72 -8.10 0.12 1.42
CA VAL A 72 -6.74 0.42 0.93
C VAL A 72 -6.70 0.45 -0.59
N PHE A 73 -5.96 1.42 -1.12
CA PHE A 73 -5.54 1.45 -2.52
C PHE A 73 -4.13 0.86 -2.56
N ILE A 74 -3.98 -0.25 -3.27
CA ILE A 74 -2.68 -0.90 -3.45
C ILE A 74 -2.03 -0.27 -4.68
N ASP A 75 -1.07 0.63 -4.44
CA ASP A 75 -0.35 1.38 -5.46
C ASP A 75 1.03 0.78 -5.71
N THR A 76 1.08 -0.13 -6.68
CA THR A 76 2.31 -0.73 -7.16
C THR A 76 2.18 -1.23 -8.60
N ALA A 77 3.26 -1.10 -9.37
CA ALA A 77 3.38 -1.71 -10.69
C ALA A 77 4.03 -3.10 -10.65
N ASN A 78 4.46 -3.58 -9.48
CA ASN A 78 5.10 -4.89 -9.33
C ASN A 78 4.03 -5.98 -9.09
N PRO A 79 3.87 -6.96 -10.01
CA PRO A 79 2.84 -7.99 -9.90
C PRO A 79 2.92 -8.81 -8.61
N LYS A 80 4.14 -9.14 -8.17
CA LYS A 80 4.35 -9.92 -6.94
C LYS A 80 3.97 -9.13 -5.68
N ALA A 81 4.28 -7.83 -5.66
CA ALA A 81 3.84 -6.96 -4.57
C ALA A 81 2.31 -6.83 -4.58
N MET A 82 1.71 -6.63 -5.75
CA MET A 82 0.26 -6.55 -5.92
C MET A 82 -0.44 -7.79 -5.37
N GLU A 83 -0.02 -8.98 -5.80
CA GLU A 83 -0.57 -10.25 -5.35
C GLU A 83 -0.43 -10.45 -3.83
N ALA A 84 0.76 -10.17 -3.27
CA ALA A 84 0.99 -10.28 -1.84
C ALA A 84 0.10 -9.32 -1.02
N GLY A 85 -0.03 -8.07 -1.46
CA GLY A 85 -0.89 -7.08 -0.82
C GLY A 85 -2.37 -7.47 -0.89
N LEU A 86 -2.84 -7.93 -2.05
CA LEU A 86 -4.21 -8.41 -2.22
C LEU A 86 -4.50 -9.64 -1.36
N THR A 87 -3.53 -10.55 -1.21
CA THR A 87 -3.68 -11.79 -0.44
C THR A 87 -3.89 -11.54 1.05
N VAL A 88 -3.14 -10.59 1.65
CA VAL A 88 -3.23 -10.31 3.09
C VAL A 88 -4.28 -9.28 3.47
N ASN A 89 -4.77 -8.53 2.48
CA ASN A 89 -5.81 -7.53 2.68
C ASN A 89 -7.12 -8.21 3.09
N ARG A 90 -7.67 -7.79 4.23
CA ARG A 90 -8.89 -8.40 4.82
C ARG A 90 -10.19 -7.73 4.36
N LYS A 91 -10.10 -6.70 3.52
CA LYS A 91 -11.22 -5.83 3.13
C LYS A 91 -11.36 -5.77 1.61
N THR A 92 -12.21 -4.90 1.09
CA THR A 92 -12.18 -4.58 -0.35
C THR A 92 -10.96 -3.72 -0.65
N ALA A 93 -10.02 -4.24 -1.44
CA ALA A 93 -8.91 -3.47 -1.99
C ALA A 93 -9.32 -2.79 -3.29
N ILE A 94 -8.64 -1.68 -3.58
CA ILE A 94 -8.69 -1.00 -4.87
C ILE A 94 -7.29 -1.07 -5.48
N ILE A 95 -7.19 -1.53 -6.73
CA ILE A 95 -5.93 -1.55 -7.47
C ILE A 95 -5.68 -0.16 -8.06
N ASN A 96 -4.54 0.46 -7.73
CA ASN A 96 -4.20 1.81 -8.20
C ASN A 96 -2.85 1.79 -8.95
N GLY A 97 -2.79 1.92 -10.27
CA GLY A 97 -3.84 1.69 -11.26
C GLY A 97 -3.30 0.79 -12.38
N PHE A 98 -4.16 0.45 -13.33
CA PHE A 98 -3.83 -0.46 -14.43
C PHE A 98 -3.65 0.29 -15.76
N SER A 99 -2.75 -0.17 -16.62
CA SER A 99 -2.55 0.35 -17.99
C SER A 99 -2.49 -0.79 -19.01
N LEU A 100 -2.69 -0.49 -20.30
CA LEU A 100 -2.63 -1.47 -21.39
C LEU A 100 -1.20 -1.89 -21.79
N GLU A 101 -0.23 -1.69 -20.91
CA GLU A 101 1.13 -2.18 -21.14
C GLU A 101 1.13 -3.72 -21.20
N PRO A 102 1.78 -4.33 -22.20
CA PRO A 102 1.74 -5.78 -22.38
C PRO A 102 2.13 -6.58 -21.13
N ALA A 103 3.15 -6.13 -20.41
CA ALA A 103 3.59 -6.79 -19.17
C ALA A 103 2.53 -6.75 -18.06
N LYS A 104 1.73 -5.69 -17.94
CA LYS A 104 0.67 -5.63 -16.93
C LYS A 104 -0.49 -6.54 -17.31
N LEU A 105 -0.85 -6.59 -18.59
CA LEU A 105 -1.87 -7.52 -19.10
C LEU A 105 -1.49 -8.97 -18.84
N GLU A 106 -0.21 -9.32 -19.00
CA GLU A 106 0.28 -10.69 -18.81
C GLU A 106 0.38 -11.11 -17.33
N TYR A 107 0.71 -10.18 -16.43
CA TYR A 107 1.08 -10.54 -15.05
C TYR A 107 0.16 -10.02 -13.94
N ILE A 108 -0.69 -9.01 -14.17
CA ILE A 108 -1.52 -8.39 -13.11
C ILE A 108 -3.01 -8.78 -13.24
N LEU A 109 -3.51 -9.00 -14.46
CA LEU A 109 -4.89 -9.44 -14.67
C LEU A 109 -5.00 -10.97 -14.74
N PRO A 110 -6.17 -11.55 -14.39
CA PRO A 110 -6.44 -12.98 -14.56
C PRO A 110 -6.39 -13.47 -16.00
#